data_AF-A0A447R4E6-F1
#
_entry.id   AF-A0A447R4E6-F1
#
_cell.length_a   1.000
_cell.length_b   1.000
_cell.length_c   1.000
_cell.angle_alpha   90.00
_cell.angle_beta   90.00
_cell.angle_gamma   90.00
#
_symmetry.space_group_name_H-M   'P 1'
#
loop_
_entity.id
_entity.type
_entity.pdbx_description
1 polymer ?
#
loop_
_entity_poly.entity_id
_entity_poly.type
_entity_poly.pdbx_seq_one_letter_code
_entity_poly.pdbx_strand_id
1 'polypeptide(L)'
;MVNSIQWHEASSLSETIAQLSLIGDVRQSPLVALMNTLAWQGKTGQKGEALADSIVDSAKKLIGQKKNARQFIEQAQGPKGPLDGVFGPLIGLMEGKESTGINGNLSFQSWLARVTQVRLKLQQITSAPDPQAMSQMLAQAVFQGKAIDLTDTRDYGSLVAASLGQEWNGFGQSLFVQPLDLAWRQVLAPAADSLNDRWQSTIVEQWNKAFAGRYPFKATGSDASLPLLAQFLRSDSGRITTFLKTNLGGILHQEGNRWVVNPSASQGRVVSPDFLRAINQLAELSDIVFAQGDAGVHFELMARPSRDVARIQLSLDEQKLDYFNQMESWQSFSWPGNTWYPGVNLSWRSVNSGMQLYASNQGNWGFIRLLDKALITPLDASRTQLVWSTPDGNPLKFVMRSELGNGPLALLKLHGFTLPDAIFNVAPGAEELQ
;
A
#
# COMPACT_ATOMS: atom_id res chain seq x y z
N MET A 1 22.70 -0.40 26.09
CA MET A 1 22.97 1.05 26.21
C MET A 1 22.99 1.73 24.84
N VAL A 2 23.77 1.27 23.86
CA VAL A 2 23.81 1.92 22.52
C VAL A 2 22.50 1.85 21.74
N ASN A 3 21.70 0.79 21.92
CA ASN A 3 20.37 0.66 21.29
C ASN A 3 19.30 1.65 21.82
N SER A 4 19.60 2.45 22.85
CA SER A 4 18.68 3.45 23.39
C SER A 4 19.02 4.89 22.99
N ILE A 5 19.94 5.08 22.03
CA ILE A 5 20.24 6.40 21.48
C ILE A 5 19.02 6.93 20.73
N GLN A 6 18.70 8.20 20.96
CA GLN A 6 17.58 8.90 20.34
C GLN A 6 18.06 10.22 19.73
N TRP A 7 17.36 10.65 18.69
CA TRP A 7 17.57 11.97 18.08
C TRP A 7 16.72 13.02 18.76
N HIS A 8 17.27 14.23 18.83
CA HIS A 8 16.48 15.41 19.14
C HIS A 8 15.63 15.74 17.91
N GLU A 9 14.31 15.76 18.08
CA GLU A 9 13.39 16.06 16.99
C GLU A 9 13.57 17.52 16.56
N ALA A 10 13.87 17.74 15.28
CA ALA A 10 13.99 19.08 14.72
C ALA A 10 12.61 19.68 14.48
N SER A 11 12.42 20.93 14.88
CA SER A 11 11.17 21.68 14.76
C SER A 11 11.01 22.42 13.43
N SER A 12 12.10 22.54 12.65
CA SER A 12 12.13 23.29 11.40
C SER A 12 13.13 22.73 10.39
N LEU A 13 12.97 23.10 9.12
CA LEU A 13 13.90 22.69 8.06
C LEU A 13 15.32 23.23 8.32
N SER A 14 15.44 24.44 8.86
CA SER A 14 16.72 25.04 9.21
C SER A 14 17.43 24.25 10.31
N GLU A 15 16.69 23.80 11.33
CA GLU A 15 17.23 22.98 12.41
C GLU A 15 17.66 21.60 11.90
N THR A 16 16.85 20.98 11.04
CA THR A 16 17.21 19.74 10.33
C THR A 16 18.53 19.90 9.56
N ILE A 17 18.69 20.97 8.78
CA ILE A 17 19.92 21.23 8.03
C ILE A 17 21.11 21.40 8.98
N ALA A 18 20.93 22.08 10.12
CA ALA A 18 21.98 22.24 11.11
C ALA A 18 22.39 20.89 11.73
N GLN A 19 21.43 20.03 12.09
CA GLN A 19 21.71 18.69 12.59
C GLN A 19 22.45 17.83 11.55
N LEU A 20 21.99 17.81 10.30
CA LEU A 20 22.66 17.10 9.20
C LEU A 20 24.07 17.66 8.95
N SER A 21 24.27 18.96 9.14
CA SER A 21 25.59 19.58 9.05
C SER A 21 26.54 19.13 10.14
N LEU A 22 26.07 19.09 11.39
CA LEU A 22 26.87 18.65 12.52
C LEU A 22 27.30 17.19 12.37
N ILE A 23 26.40 16.32 11.92
CA ILE A 23 26.68 14.88 11.85
C ILE A 23 27.55 14.51 10.65
N GLY A 24 27.43 15.27 9.55
CA GLY A 24 28.25 15.11 8.35
C GLY A 24 29.64 15.74 8.47
N ASP A 25 29.89 16.57 9.48
CA ASP A 25 31.20 17.18 9.72
C ASP A 25 32.17 16.17 10.33
N VAL A 26 33.15 15.71 9.55
CA VAL A 26 34.13 14.69 9.97
C VAL A 26 34.94 15.12 11.22
N ARG A 27 35.09 16.42 11.47
CA ARG A 27 35.90 16.94 12.59
C ARG A 27 35.08 17.17 13.85
N GLN A 28 33.83 17.61 13.72
CA GLN A 28 32.99 18.03 14.86
C GLN A 28 31.86 17.06 15.18
N SER A 29 31.64 16.04 14.34
CA SER A 29 30.51 15.14 14.48
C SER A 29 30.60 14.28 15.75
N PRO A 30 29.59 14.35 16.65
CA PRO A 30 29.52 13.46 17.79
C PRO A 30 29.32 12.01 17.36
N LEU A 31 28.71 11.78 16.19
CA LEU A 31 28.55 10.46 15.60
C LEU A 31 29.89 9.86 15.17
N VAL A 32 30.76 10.65 14.52
CA VAL A 32 32.11 10.20 14.15
C VAL A 32 32.93 9.87 15.39
N ALA A 33 32.86 10.71 16.44
CA ALA A 33 33.52 10.43 17.71
C ALA A 33 33.01 9.14 18.37
N LEU A 34 31.70 8.94 18.39
CA LEU A 34 31.07 7.72 18.92
C LEU A 34 31.50 6.47 18.15
N MET A 35 31.43 6.51 16.82
CA MET A 35 31.81 5.38 15.96
C MET A 35 33.30 5.01 16.13
N ASN A 36 34.18 6.01 16.19
CA ASN A 36 35.61 5.79 16.47
C ASN A 36 35.83 5.18 17.85
N THR A 37 35.11 5.63 18.87
CA THR A 37 35.21 5.11 20.23
C THR A 37 34.75 3.66 20.31
N LEU A 38 33.61 3.33 19.67
CA LEU A 38 33.10 1.96 19.61
C LEU A 38 34.03 1.04 18.82
N ALA A 39 34.57 1.51 17.69
CA ALA A 39 35.54 0.75 16.91
C ALA A 39 36.83 0.49 17.70
N TRP A 40 37.32 1.48 18.44
CA TRP A 40 38.50 1.33 19.29
C TRP A 40 38.24 0.35 20.45
N GLN A 41 37.11 0.49 21.16
CA GLN A 41 36.73 -0.43 22.24
C GLN A 41 36.49 -1.86 21.75
N GLY A 42 35.89 -2.02 20.57
CA GLY A 42 35.65 -3.33 19.95
C GLY A 42 36.92 -4.10 19.61
N LYS A 43 38.05 -3.39 19.40
CA LYS A 43 39.37 -4.00 19.16
C LYS A 43 40.10 -4.40 20.44
N THR A 44 39.52 -4.15 21.62
CA THR A 44 40.15 -4.48 22.91
C THR A 44 40.39 -5.99 23.03
N GLY A 45 41.60 -6.37 23.44
CA GLY A 45 41.97 -7.76 23.60
C GLY A 45 42.26 -8.50 22.29
N GLN A 46 42.26 -7.81 21.13
CA GLN A 46 42.85 -8.36 19.91
C GLN A 46 44.33 -8.62 20.15
N LYS A 47 44.73 -9.88 20.07
CA LYS A 47 46.14 -10.24 20.06
C LYS A 47 46.64 -9.93 18.66
N GLY A 48 47.46 -8.89 18.51
CA GLY A 48 48.28 -8.76 17.31
C GLY A 48 49.06 -10.06 17.13
N GLU A 49 49.19 -10.56 15.90
CA GLU A 49 50.10 -11.68 15.62
C GLU A 49 51.43 -11.35 16.28
N ALA A 50 51.80 -12.10 17.32
CA ALA A 50 53.11 -11.95 17.90
C ALA A 50 54.08 -12.26 16.76
N LEU A 51 54.99 -11.33 16.43
CA LEU A 51 56.05 -11.55 15.43
C LEU A 51 56.77 -12.90 15.65
N ALA A 52 56.82 -13.38 16.90
CA ALA A 52 57.33 -14.69 17.26
C ALA A 52 56.54 -15.87 16.65
N ASP A 53 55.20 -15.82 16.62
CA ASP A 53 54.36 -16.90 16.08
C ASP A 53 54.47 -16.98 14.55
N SER A 54 54.59 -15.84 13.86
CA SER A 54 54.78 -15.82 12.40
C SER A 54 56.17 -16.31 11.96
N ILE A 55 57.20 -16.09 12.79
CA ILE A 55 58.54 -16.65 12.60
C ILE A 55 58.55 -18.17 12.83
N VAL A 56 57.86 -18.65 13.87
CA VAL A 56 57.76 -20.09 14.19
C VAL A 56 56.96 -20.84 13.12
N ASP A 57 55.88 -20.26 12.60
CA ASP A 57 55.11 -20.88 11.50
C ASP A 57 55.84 -20.81 10.16
N SER A 58 56.62 -19.77 9.90
CA SER A 58 57.52 -19.69 8.75
C SER A 58 58.61 -20.76 8.82
N ALA A 59 59.17 -21.02 10.01
CA ALA A 59 60.14 -22.09 10.23
C ALA A 59 59.51 -23.49 10.07
N LYS A 60 58.27 -23.70 10.54
CA LYS A 60 57.53 -24.96 10.32
C LYS A 60 57.22 -25.21 8.84
N LYS A 61 56.86 -24.17 8.07
CA LYS A 61 56.61 -24.26 6.62
C LYS A 61 57.87 -24.58 5.82
N LEU A 62 59.05 -24.14 6.28
CA LEU A 62 60.35 -24.46 5.65
C LEU A 62 60.80 -25.90 5.90
N ILE A 63 60.39 -26.53 7.00
CA ILE A 63 60.79 -27.90 7.37
C ILE A 63 59.79 -28.95 6.85
N GLY A 64 58.53 -28.56 6.62
CA GLY A 64 57.44 -29.47 6.21
C GLY A 64 57.10 -29.48 4.72
N GLN A 65 58.05 -29.70 3.81
CA GLN A 65 57.70 -30.01 2.42
C GLN A 65 57.54 -31.52 2.18
N LYS A 66 56.28 -32.00 2.26
CA LYS A 66 55.72 -33.01 1.33
C LYS A 66 54.27 -33.39 1.69
N LYS A 67 53.33 -32.90 0.88
CA LYS A 67 52.14 -33.58 0.28
C LYS A 67 50.88 -32.71 0.33
N ASN A 68 50.45 -32.33 -0.87
CA ASN A 68 49.07 -32.05 -1.31
C ASN A 68 48.10 -31.52 -0.26
N ALA A 69 48.09 -30.21 -0.06
CA ALA A 69 46.94 -29.50 0.48
C ALA A 69 46.40 -28.58 -0.61
N ARG A 70 45.11 -28.74 -0.95
CA ARG A 70 44.36 -27.76 -1.74
C ARG A 70 44.55 -26.40 -1.07
N GLN A 71 45.07 -25.43 -1.83
CA GLN A 71 45.20 -24.05 -1.36
C GLN A 71 43.80 -23.46 -1.19
N PHE A 72 43.23 -23.63 0.00
CA PHE A 72 42.28 -22.65 0.51
C PHE A 72 43.10 -21.40 0.78
N ILE A 73 42.92 -20.37 -0.05
CA ILE A 73 43.35 -19.02 0.28
C ILE A 73 42.44 -18.60 1.45
N GLU A 74 42.86 -18.89 2.68
CA GLU A 74 42.37 -18.14 3.82
C GLU A 74 42.86 -16.70 3.60
N GLN A 75 41.98 -15.86 3.04
CA GLN A 75 42.15 -14.42 3.10
C GLN A 75 42.45 -14.08 4.56
N ALA A 76 43.62 -13.49 4.81
CA ALA A 76 44.12 -13.16 6.15
C ALA A 76 43.02 -12.47 6.96
N GLN A 77 42.30 -13.25 7.76
CA GLN A 77 41.38 -12.71 8.75
C GLN A 77 42.31 -12.07 9.77
N GLY A 78 42.27 -10.73 9.84
CA GLY A 78 43.09 -9.96 10.77
C GLY A 78 43.01 -10.44 12.22
N PRO A 79 43.81 -9.87 13.13
CA PRO A 79 43.95 -10.36 14.51
C PRO A 79 42.59 -10.55 15.18
N LYS A 80 42.28 -11.81 15.54
CA LYS A 80 41.00 -12.17 16.14
C LYS A 80 40.96 -11.77 17.61
N GLY A 81 39.98 -10.95 17.98
CA GLY A 81 39.71 -10.49 19.34
C GLY A 81 38.51 -11.21 19.97
N PRO A 82 38.45 -11.27 21.32
CA PRO A 82 37.31 -11.87 22.03
C PRO A 82 35.99 -11.13 21.78
N LEU A 83 36.03 -9.89 21.32
CA LEU A 83 34.87 -9.03 21.05
C LEU A 83 34.46 -9.01 19.57
N ASP A 84 35.20 -9.69 18.68
CA ASP A 84 34.93 -9.64 17.23
C ASP A 84 33.55 -10.21 16.87
N GLY A 85 33.04 -11.16 17.65
CA GLY A 85 31.69 -11.70 17.46
C GLY A 85 30.58 -10.65 17.63
N VAL A 86 30.80 -9.64 18.47
CA VAL A 86 29.81 -8.58 18.78
C VAL A 86 30.09 -7.30 18.00
N PHE A 87 31.35 -6.90 17.86
CA PHE A 87 31.76 -5.63 17.21
C PHE A 87 32.22 -5.80 15.76
N GLY A 88 32.38 -7.02 15.27
CA GLY A 88 32.86 -7.32 13.92
C GLY A 88 32.12 -6.59 12.81
N PRO A 89 30.76 -6.59 12.78
CA PRO A 89 30.00 -5.85 11.76
C PRO A 89 30.27 -4.34 11.79
N LEU A 90 30.35 -3.73 12.99
CA LEU A 90 30.62 -2.30 13.16
C LEU A 90 32.04 -1.95 12.73
N ILE A 91 33.03 -2.77 13.09
CA ILE A 91 34.43 -2.59 12.66
C ILE A 91 34.53 -2.74 11.13
N GLY A 92 33.82 -3.71 10.54
CA GLY A 92 33.77 -3.91 9.09
C GLY A 92 33.22 -2.69 8.35
N LEU A 93 32.15 -2.07 8.87
CA LEU A 93 31.58 -0.84 8.32
C LEU A 93 32.56 0.35 8.38
N MET A 94 33.35 0.43 9.45
CA MET A 94 34.37 1.48 9.64
C MET A 94 35.60 1.29 8.76
N GLU A 95 36.02 0.05 8.55
CA GLU A 95 37.17 -0.31 7.71
C GLU A 95 36.81 -0.31 6.21
N GLY A 96 35.52 -0.37 5.86
CA GLY A 96 35.05 -0.37 4.48
C GLY A 96 35.44 -1.65 3.74
N LYS A 97 35.43 -2.80 4.41
CA LYS A 97 35.83 -4.08 3.79
C LYS A 97 34.87 -4.49 2.68
N GLU A 98 35.44 -4.97 1.57
CA GLU A 98 34.71 -5.64 0.50
C GLU A 98 33.97 -6.86 1.06
N SER A 99 32.65 -6.76 1.17
CA SER A 99 31.81 -7.94 1.38
C SER A 99 31.81 -8.73 0.07
N THR A 100 32.23 -9.99 0.11
CA THR A 100 32.15 -10.94 -1.01
C THR A 100 30.72 -11.40 -1.33
N GLY A 101 29.72 -10.57 -1.01
CA GLY A 101 28.29 -10.84 -1.22
C GLY A 101 27.60 -9.77 -2.07
N ILE A 102 26.36 -10.06 -2.47
CA ILE A 102 25.53 -9.34 -3.46
C ILE A 102 25.25 -7.85 -3.09
N ASN A 103 25.57 -7.42 -1.87
CA ASN A 103 25.36 -6.07 -1.39
C ASN A 103 26.69 -5.33 -1.43
N GLY A 104 26.88 -4.42 -2.39
CA GLY A 104 28.14 -3.70 -2.61
C GLY A 104 28.74 -3.02 -1.37
N ASN A 105 30.00 -2.57 -1.46
CA ASN A 105 30.80 -2.05 -0.34
C ASN A 105 30.05 -1.02 0.54
N LEU A 106 29.48 -1.49 1.65
CA LEU A 106 28.87 -0.65 2.68
C LEU A 106 30.00 -0.02 3.51
N SER A 107 29.99 1.31 3.66
CA SER A 107 30.99 2.00 4.46
C SER A 107 30.40 3.20 5.19
N PHE A 108 30.94 3.48 6.38
CA PHE A 108 30.55 4.66 7.15
C PHE A 108 30.85 5.98 6.40
N GLN A 109 31.96 6.02 5.66
CA GLN A 109 32.34 7.19 4.87
C GLN A 109 31.37 7.45 3.71
N SER A 110 30.94 6.40 3.03
CA SER A 110 29.91 6.49 1.98
C SER A 110 28.58 6.97 2.55
N TRP A 111 28.19 6.53 3.75
CA TRP A 111 27.00 7.05 4.42
C TRP A 111 27.13 8.56 4.73
N LEU A 112 28.26 9.01 5.32
CA LEU A 112 28.52 10.44 5.59
C LEU A 112 28.48 11.30 4.32
N ALA A 113 29.05 10.80 3.22
CA ALA A 113 29.01 11.48 1.93
C ALA A 113 27.57 11.65 1.42
N ARG A 114 26.74 10.61 1.54
CA ARG A 114 25.31 10.67 1.15
C ARG A 114 24.50 11.62 2.04
N VAL A 115 24.74 11.62 3.36
CA VAL A 115 24.14 12.59 4.29
C VAL A 115 24.53 14.03 3.89
N THR A 116 25.78 14.24 3.48
CA THR A 116 26.25 15.54 2.99
C THR A 116 25.53 15.95 1.71
N GLN A 117 25.31 15.03 0.76
CA GLN A 117 24.54 15.30 -0.45
C GLN A 117 23.09 15.71 -0.13
N VAL A 118 22.45 15.01 0.80
CA VAL A 118 21.11 15.35 1.31
C VAL A 118 21.11 16.76 1.89
N ARG A 119 22.05 17.08 2.78
CA ARG A 119 22.19 18.42 3.37
C ARG A 119 22.33 19.50 2.29
N LEU A 120 23.20 19.28 1.30
CA LEU A 120 23.43 20.24 0.22
C LEU A 120 22.16 20.47 -0.62
N LYS A 121 21.41 19.42 -0.92
CA LYS A 121 20.11 19.54 -1.60
C LYS A 121 19.12 20.35 -0.76
N LEU A 122 19.04 20.12 0.55
CA LEU A 122 18.18 20.93 1.44
C LEU A 122 18.62 22.39 1.53
N GLN A 123 19.93 22.65 1.56
CA GLN A 123 20.46 24.01 1.54
C GLN A 123 20.15 24.76 0.24
N GLN A 124 20.11 24.06 -0.89
CA GLN A 124 19.66 24.64 -2.16
C GLN A 124 18.20 25.10 -2.09
N ILE A 125 17.34 24.35 -1.39
CA ILE A 125 15.93 24.73 -1.18
C ILE A 125 15.86 26.03 -0.38
N THR A 126 16.53 26.09 0.78
CA THR A 126 16.48 27.28 1.65
C THR A 126 17.14 28.51 1.05
N SER A 127 18.02 28.33 0.08
CA SER A 127 18.73 29.42 -0.60
C SER A 127 18.09 29.80 -1.95
N ALA A 128 17.02 29.13 -2.35
CA ALA A 128 16.31 29.42 -3.60
C ALA A 128 15.58 30.78 -3.50
N PRO A 129 15.34 31.46 -4.65
CA PRO A 129 14.51 32.67 -4.67
C PRO A 129 13.10 32.45 -4.13
N ASP A 130 12.55 31.24 -4.36
CA ASP A 130 11.30 30.76 -3.78
C ASP A 130 11.52 29.38 -3.13
N PRO A 131 11.87 29.33 -1.83
CA PRO A 131 12.08 28.08 -1.11
C PRO A 131 10.83 27.18 -1.03
N GLN A 132 9.63 27.78 -1.01
CA GLN A 132 8.39 27.03 -0.87
C GLN A 132 8.08 26.27 -2.15
N ALA A 133 8.15 26.95 -3.31
CA ALA A 133 7.95 26.31 -4.61
C ALA A 133 8.97 25.18 -4.87
N MET A 134 10.24 25.40 -4.51
CA MET A 134 11.29 24.38 -4.66
C MET A 134 11.05 23.16 -3.75
N SER A 135 10.63 23.38 -2.50
CA SER A 135 10.29 22.30 -1.57
C SER A 135 9.12 21.46 -2.08
N GLN A 136 8.08 22.12 -2.61
CA GLN A 136 6.92 21.44 -3.19
C GLN A 136 7.31 20.60 -4.41
N MET A 137 8.11 21.15 -5.32
CA MET A 137 8.58 20.44 -6.50
C MET A 137 9.37 19.18 -6.13
N LEU A 138 10.27 19.30 -5.14
CA LEU A 138 11.06 18.17 -4.66
C LEU A 138 10.19 17.08 -4.05
N ALA A 139 9.31 17.46 -3.13
CA ALA A 139 8.41 16.52 -2.48
C ALA A 139 7.45 15.85 -3.46
N GLN A 140 6.96 16.59 -4.46
CA GLN A 140 6.17 16.03 -5.55
C GLN A 140 6.98 15.02 -6.37
N ALA A 141 8.23 15.33 -6.72
CA ALA A 141 9.10 14.38 -7.42
C ALA A 141 9.33 13.10 -6.60
N VAL A 142 9.44 13.21 -5.28
CA VAL A 142 9.51 12.06 -4.37
C VAL A 142 8.22 11.23 -4.42
N PHE A 143 7.06 11.85 -4.22
CA PHE A 143 5.76 11.15 -4.24
C PHE A 143 5.46 10.49 -5.60
N GLN A 144 5.96 11.07 -6.69
CA GLN A 144 5.87 10.51 -8.03
C GLN A 144 6.89 9.41 -8.33
N GLY A 145 7.87 9.18 -7.45
CA GLY A 145 8.94 8.20 -7.67
C GLY A 145 10.02 8.67 -8.66
N LYS A 146 10.11 9.98 -8.93
CA LYS A 146 11.08 10.58 -9.85
C LYS A 146 12.38 11.03 -9.16
N ALA A 147 12.37 11.21 -7.85
CA ALA A 147 13.53 11.70 -7.07
C ALA A 147 14.40 10.55 -6.49
N ILE A 148 14.89 9.68 -7.38
CA ILE A 148 15.60 8.43 -7.04
C ILE A 148 16.83 8.68 -6.14
N ASP A 149 17.63 9.71 -6.43
CA ASP A 149 18.85 10.01 -5.66
C ASP A 149 18.64 10.23 -4.15
N LEU A 150 17.46 10.73 -3.76
CA LEU A 150 17.15 11.09 -2.37
C LEU A 150 16.60 9.91 -1.59
N THR A 151 15.78 9.07 -2.23
CA THR A 151 15.31 7.80 -1.67
C THR A 151 16.46 6.81 -1.49
N ASP A 152 17.42 6.81 -2.42
CA ASP A 152 18.60 5.94 -2.37
C ASP A 152 19.45 6.14 -1.11
N THR A 153 19.47 7.35 -0.53
CA THR A 153 20.26 7.64 0.67
C THR A 153 19.65 6.99 1.92
N ARG A 154 18.32 6.98 2.03
CA ARG A 154 17.60 6.30 3.10
C ARG A 154 17.73 4.78 2.96
N ASP A 155 17.59 4.26 1.74
CA ASP A 155 17.72 2.83 1.47
C ASP A 155 19.15 2.36 1.81
N TYR A 156 20.16 3.16 1.45
CA TYR A 156 21.54 2.91 1.87
C TYR A 156 21.69 2.90 3.40
N GLY A 157 21.12 3.87 4.11
CA GLY A 157 21.11 3.91 5.58
C GLY A 157 20.44 2.67 6.20
N SER A 158 19.36 2.19 5.58
CA SER A 158 18.63 1.00 6.02
C SER A 158 19.45 -0.28 5.79
N LEU A 159 20.16 -0.36 4.66
CA LEU A 159 21.11 -1.45 4.39
C LEU A 159 22.27 -1.46 5.38
N VAL A 160 22.83 -0.28 5.69
CA VAL A 160 23.86 -0.14 6.74
C VAL A 160 23.33 -0.62 8.09
N ALA A 161 22.16 -0.15 8.51
CA ALA A 161 21.54 -0.56 9.77
C ALA A 161 21.31 -2.07 9.84
N ALA A 162 20.76 -2.67 8.77
CA ALA A 162 20.54 -4.10 8.68
C ALA A 162 21.85 -4.91 8.69
N SER A 163 22.92 -4.39 8.08
CA SER A 163 24.22 -5.07 8.01
C SER A 163 24.90 -5.25 9.37
N LEU A 164 24.50 -4.47 10.38
CA LEU A 164 25.02 -4.57 11.75
C LEU A 164 24.44 -5.77 12.52
N GLY A 165 23.37 -6.39 12.02
CA GLY A 165 22.69 -7.52 12.66
C GLY A 165 21.64 -7.12 13.69
N GLN A 166 20.84 -8.11 14.13
CA GLN A 166 19.67 -7.90 14.99
C GLN A 166 20.02 -7.30 16.36
N GLU A 167 21.19 -7.65 16.90
CA GLU A 167 21.68 -7.16 18.19
C GLU A 167 21.91 -5.64 18.19
N TRP A 168 22.20 -5.06 17.02
CA TRP A 168 22.46 -3.64 16.81
C TRP A 168 21.28 -2.89 16.16
N ASN A 169 20.10 -3.52 16.04
CA ASN A 169 18.99 -2.95 15.28
C ASN A 169 18.57 -1.56 15.78
N GLY A 170 18.40 -1.38 17.10
CA GLY A 170 18.06 -0.08 17.68
C GLY A 170 19.11 0.99 17.37
N PHE A 171 20.39 0.67 17.56
CA PHE A 171 21.50 1.55 17.24
C PHE A 171 21.56 1.91 15.75
N GLY A 172 21.42 0.91 14.88
CA GLY A 172 21.47 1.08 13.44
C GLY A 172 20.34 1.96 12.91
N GLN A 173 19.11 1.69 13.35
CA GLN A 173 17.93 2.48 12.99
C GLN A 173 18.04 3.92 13.48
N SER A 174 18.42 4.09 14.76
CA SER A 174 18.62 5.42 15.31
C SER A 174 19.68 6.17 14.50
N LEU A 175 20.89 5.64 14.30
CA LEU A 175 21.96 6.46 13.74
C LEU A 175 21.96 6.61 12.22
N PHE A 176 21.57 5.57 11.47
CA PHE A 176 21.74 5.57 10.01
C PHE A 176 20.45 5.84 9.24
N VAL A 177 19.28 5.72 9.88
CA VAL A 177 17.96 5.88 9.23
C VAL A 177 17.22 7.10 9.77
N GLN A 178 17.04 7.19 11.10
CA GLN A 178 16.20 8.23 11.72
C GLN A 178 16.55 9.69 11.34
N PRO A 179 17.82 10.11 11.16
CA PRO A 179 18.15 11.50 10.78
C PRO A 179 17.61 11.86 9.40
N LEU A 180 17.64 10.89 8.48
CA LEU A 180 17.14 11.06 7.12
C LEU A 180 15.62 11.10 7.14
N ASP A 181 14.99 10.26 7.95
CA ASP A 181 13.53 10.24 8.14
C ASP A 181 12.99 11.55 8.71
N LEU A 182 13.62 12.07 9.77
CA LEU A 182 13.26 13.36 10.37
C LEU A 182 13.43 14.50 9.38
N ALA A 183 14.53 14.48 8.62
CA ALA A 183 14.76 15.49 7.59
C ALA A 183 13.66 15.49 6.53
N TRP A 184 13.26 14.31 6.08
CA TRP A 184 12.26 14.17 5.01
C TRP A 184 10.87 14.51 5.49
N ARG A 185 10.50 14.14 6.72
CA ARG A 185 9.22 14.52 7.31
C ARG A 185 8.98 16.03 7.20
N GLN A 186 10.01 16.83 7.47
CA GLN A 186 9.90 18.29 7.41
C GLN A 186 9.74 18.84 5.99
N VAL A 187 10.39 18.23 5.00
CA VAL A 187 10.32 18.64 3.59
C VAL A 187 9.00 18.22 2.94
N LEU A 188 8.54 17.01 3.25
CA LEU A 188 7.34 16.43 2.67
C LEU A 188 6.05 16.98 3.29
N ALA A 189 6.12 17.56 4.49
CA ALA A 189 4.93 17.95 5.23
C ALA A 189 3.99 18.89 4.45
N PRO A 190 4.44 20.04 3.92
CA PRO A 190 3.59 20.96 3.16
C PRO A 190 3.10 20.38 1.83
N ALA A 191 3.89 19.49 1.22
CA ALA A 191 3.53 18.86 -0.03
C ALA A 191 2.47 17.75 0.15
N ALA A 192 2.47 17.08 1.30
CA ALA A 192 1.42 16.13 1.66
C ALA A 192 0.07 16.83 1.78
N ASP A 193 0.03 18.01 2.43
CA ASP A 193 -1.18 18.81 2.56
C ASP A 193 -1.65 19.32 1.18
N SER A 194 -0.73 19.87 0.38
CA SER A 194 -1.02 20.26 -1.01
C SER A 194 -1.54 19.09 -1.87
N LEU A 195 -1.07 17.86 -1.62
CA LEU A 195 -1.55 16.68 -2.32
C LEU A 195 -2.97 16.28 -1.87
N ASN A 196 -3.28 16.42 -0.57
CA ASN A 196 -4.64 16.26 -0.06
C ASN A 196 -5.59 17.27 -0.73
N ASP A 197 -5.23 18.57 -0.79
CA ASP A 197 -6.04 19.60 -1.45
C ASP A 197 -6.27 19.29 -2.93
N ARG A 198 -5.22 18.80 -3.61
CA ARG A 198 -5.32 18.40 -5.02
C ARG A 198 -6.22 17.18 -5.20
N TRP A 199 -6.15 16.20 -4.31
CA TRP A 199 -7.03 15.04 -4.31
C TRP A 199 -8.49 15.45 -4.11
N GLN A 200 -8.75 16.35 -3.16
CA GLN A 200 -10.09 16.87 -2.89
C GLN A 200 -10.68 17.56 -4.12
N SER A 201 -9.98 18.57 -4.63
CA SER A 201 -10.44 19.37 -5.78
C SER A 201 -10.54 18.58 -7.09
N THR A 202 -9.61 17.66 -7.35
CA THR A 202 -9.55 16.94 -8.63
C THR A 202 -10.47 15.72 -8.66
N ILE A 203 -10.60 15.01 -7.54
CA ILE A 203 -11.29 13.71 -7.50
C ILE A 203 -12.53 13.78 -6.60
N VAL A 204 -12.36 14.13 -5.33
CA VAL A 204 -13.43 14.00 -4.33
C VAL A 204 -14.61 14.93 -4.63
N GLU A 205 -14.36 16.19 -4.92
CA GLU A 205 -15.42 17.15 -5.26
C GLU A 205 -16.20 16.71 -6.51
N GLN A 206 -15.49 16.20 -7.52
CA GLN A 206 -16.12 15.73 -8.76
C GLN A 206 -16.92 14.44 -8.52
N TRP A 207 -16.41 13.54 -7.69
CA TRP A 207 -17.10 12.33 -7.25
C TRP A 207 -18.39 12.68 -6.48
N ASN A 208 -18.29 13.56 -5.49
CA ASN A 208 -19.43 14.00 -4.69
C ASN A 208 -20.47 14.72 -5.56
N LYS A 209 -20.05 15.61 -6.46
CA LYS A 209 -20.95 16.27 -7.41
C LYS A 209 -21.70 15.27 -8.31
N ALA A 210 -21.02 14.20 -8.73
CA ALA A 210 -21.60 13.17 -9.57
C ALA A 210 -22.59 12.27 -8.81
N PHE A 211 -22.24 11.87 -7.58
CA PHE A 211 -22.86 10.71 -6.93
C PHE A 211 -23.55 11.01 -5.59
N ALA A 212 -23.33 12.18 -4.99
CA ALA A 212 -23.99 12.55 -3.74
C ALA A 212 -25.51 12.53 -3.91
N GLY A 213 -26.20 11.88 -2.95
CA GLY A 213 -27.66 11.78 -2.96
C GLY A 213 -28.24 10.83 -4.02
N ARG A 214 -27.42 10.02 -4.71
CA ARG A 214 -27.87 9.03 -5.69
C ARG A 214 -27.68 7.60 -5.18
N TYR A 215 -28.53 6.70 -5.64
CA TYR A 215 -28.36 5.26 -5.44
C TYR A 215 -27.17 4.75 -6.28
N PRO A 216 -26.31 3.84 -5.74
CA PRO A 216 -26.44 3.09 -4.48
C PRO A 216 -25.90 3.80 -3.23
N PHE A 217 -25.19 4.92 -3.37
CA PHE A 217 -24.54 5.63 -2.26
C PHE A 217 -25.52 6.13 -1.20
N LYS A 218 -26.71 6.57 -1.63
CA LYS A 218 -27.86 6.92 -0.78
C LYS A 218 -29.11 6.22 -1.28
N ALA A 219 -29.98 5.80 -0.37
CA ALA A 219 -31.26 5.16 -0.68
C ALA A 219 -32.31 6.17 -1.18
N THR A 220 -32.05 6.79 -2.34
CA THR A 220 -32.96 7.73 -3.01
C THR A 220 -33.52 7.12 -4.30
N GLY A 221 -34.49 7.79 -4.93
CA GLY A 221 -35.03 7.38 -6.23
C GLY A 221 -34.16 7.76 -7.43
N SER A 222 -33.12 8.58 -7.25
CA SER A 222 -32.23 8.98 -8.34
C SER A 222 -31.03 8.03 -8.44
N ASP A 223 -30.76 7.56 -9.64
CA ASP A 223 -29.69 6.60 -9.90
C ASP A 223 -28.37 7.28 -10.26
N ALA A 224 -27.25 6.70 -9.82
CA ALA A 224 -25.91 7.07 -10.27
C ALA A 224 -25.71 6.67 -11.73
N SER A 225 -24.99 7.50 -12.50
CA SER A 225 -24.66 7.17 -13.89
C SER A 225 -23.55 6.10 -13.95
N LEU A 226 -23.85 4.95 -14.54
CA LEU A 226 -22.88 3.87 -14.75
C LEU A 226 -21.70 4.29 -15.65
N PRO A 227 -21.92 4.98 -16.81
CA PRO A 227 -20.81 5.50 -17.60
C PRO A 227 -19.93 6.50 -16.83
N LEU A 228 -20.53 7.34 -15.99
CA LEU A 228 -19.74 8.26 -15.17
C LEU A 228 -18.96 7.52 -14.09
N LEU A 229 -19.53 6.48 -13.49
CA LEU A 229 -18.82 5.61 -12.55
C LEU A 229 -17.62 4.92 -13.23
N ALA A 230 -17.78 4.43 -14.47
CA ALA A 230 -16.69 3.87 -15.26
C ALA A 230 -15.54 4.88 -15.46
N GLN A 231 -15.85 6.15 -15.77
CA GLN A 231 -14.82 7.19 -15.95
C GLN A 231 -13.93 7.38 -14.71
N PHE A 232 -14.45 7.15 -13.50
CA PHE A 232 -13.64 7.21 -12.29
C PHE A 232 -12.88 5.91 -12.03
N LEU A 233 -13.51 4.76 -12.26
CA LEU A 233 -13.08 3.49 -11.68
C LEU A 233 -12.24 2.61 -12.61
N ARG A 234 -12.33 2.76 -13.95
CA ARG A 234 -11.60 1.89 -14.89
C ARG A 234 -10.13 1.69 -14.47
N SER A 235 -9.69 0.44 -14.48
CA SER A 235 -8.39 0.02 -13.96
C SER A 235 -7.20 0.57 -14.76
N ASP A 236 -7.39 0.87 -16.05
CA ASP A 236 -6.36 1.38 -16.96
C ASP A 236 -6.37 2.91 -17.10
N SER A 237 -7.57 3.50 -17.14
CA SER A 237 -7.83 4.86 -17.62
C SER A 237 -8.77 5.67 -16.71
N GLY A 238 -9.20 5.09 -15.59
CA GLY A 238 -10.07 5.75 -14.62
C GLY A 238 -9.36 6.90 -13.92
N ARG A 239 -10.08 8.00 -13.65
CA ARG A 239 -9.53 9.21 -13.03
C ARG A 239 -8.78 8.93 -11.71
N ILE A 240 -9.29 8.00 -10.90
CA ILE A 240 -8.65 7.61 -9.63
C ILE A 240 -7.32 6.93 -9.92
N THR A 241 -7.32 5.87 -10.73
CA THR A 241 -6.10 5.13 -11.10
C THR A 241 -5.05 6.05 -11.72
N THR A 242 -5.44 6.93 -12.65
CA THR A 242 -4.52 7.91 -13.25
C THR A 242 -3.95 8.85 -12.20
N PHE A 243 -4.78 9.38 -11.30
CA PHE A 243 -4.31 10.24 -10.21
C PHE A 243 -3.27 9.53 -9.33
N LEU A 244 -3.55 8.29 -8.93
CA LEU A 244 -2.65 7.49 -8.08
C LEU A 244 -1.31 7.24 -8.79
N LYS A 245 -1.33 6.75 -10.04
CA LYS A 245 -0.09 6.49 -10.81
C LYS A 245 0.72 7.76 -11.05
N THR A 246 0.04 8.87 -11.36
CA THR A 246 0.72 10.14 -11.68
C THR A 246 1.28 10.85 -10.46
N ASN A 247 0.60 10.81 -9.30
CA ASN A 247 0.99 11.63 -8.15
C ASN A 247 1.56 10.84 -6.97
N LEU A 248 1.26 9.55 -6.88
CA LEU A 248 1.63 8.69 -5.74
C LEU A 248 2.48 7.49 -6.15
N GLY A 249 2.94 7.38 -7.41
CA GLY A 249 3.68 6.21 -7.90
C GLY A 249 4.98 5.88 -7.15
N GLY A 250 5.55 6.82 -6.41
CA GLY A 250 6.70 6.59 -5.53
C GLY A 250 6.31 5.94 -4.20
N ILE A 251 5.09 6.15 -3.71
CA ILE A 251 4.61 5.68 -2.40
C ILE A 251 3.64 4.51 -2.54
N LEU A 252 2.87 4.47 -3.61
CA LEU A 252 1.88 3.44 -3.91
C LEU A 252 2.27 2.73 -5.19
N HIS A 253 2.24 1.41 -5.14
CA HIS A 253 2.32 0.57 -6.33
C HIS A 253 1.15 -0.40 -6.36
N GLN A 254 0.87 -0.90 -7.56
CA GLN A 254 -0.22 -1.82 -7.79
C GLN A 254 0.31 -3.26 -7.74
N GLU A 255 -0.18 -4.06 -6.79
CA GLU A 255 0.08 -5.50 -6.69
C GLU A 255 -1.18 -6.26 -7.10
N GLY A 256 -1.19 -6.84 -8.31
CA GLY A 256 -2.41 -7.37 -8.90
C GLY A 256 -3.45 -6.26 -9.07
N ASN A 257 -4.58 -6.38 -8.37
CA ASN A 257 -5.64 -5.35 -8.35
C ASN A 257 -5.67 -4.52 -7.05
N ARG A 258 -4.62 -4.58 -6.22
CA ARG A 258 -4.60 -3.83 -4.97
C ARG A 258 -3.52 -2.77 -4.98
N TRP A 259 -3.85 -1.62 -4.42
CA TRP A 259 -2.92 -0.54 -4.12
C TRP A 259 -2.26 -0.83 -2.78
N VAL A 260 -0.94 -0.95 -2.80
CA VAL A 260 -0.11 -1.25 -1.64
C VAL A 260 0.87 -0.10 -1.42
N VAL A 261 1.11 0.22 -0.15
CA VAL A 261 2.11 1.23 0.24
C VAL A 261 3.49 0.61 0.16
N ASN A 262 4.42 1.30 -0.47
CA ASN A 262 5.85 1.05 -0.35
C ASN A 262 6.34 1.61 1.01
N PRO A 263 6.64 0.75 2.00
CA PRO A 263 6.96 1.21 3.35
C PRO A 263 8.19 2.12 3.39
N SER A 264 9.20 1.83 2.57
CA SER A 264 10.44 2.60 2.47
C SER A 264 10.22 4.01 1.90
N ALA A 265 9.19 4.18 1.06
CA ALA A 265 8.92 5.44 0.38
C ALA A 265 7.91 6.34 1.11
N SER A 266 7.20 5.83 2.12
CA SER A 266 6.25 6.61 2.91
C SER A 266 6.91 7.72 3.76
N GLN A 267 8.23 7.65 3.99
CA GLN A 267 9.08 8.74 4.48
C GLN A 267 8.52 9.50 5.70
N GLY A 268 7.91 8.78 6.63
CA GLY A 268 7.35 9.35 7.87
C GLY A 268 5.98 10.01 7.74
N ARG A 269 5.33 9.97 6.56
CA ARG A 269 3.90 10.27 6.38
C ARG A 269 3.12 8.97 6.24
N VAL A 270 2.18 8.74 7.15
CA VAL A 270 1.32 7.57 7.12
C VAL A 270 0.17 7.81 6.14
N VAL A 271 0.08 6.99 5.10
CA VAL A 271 -1.08 6.95 4.22
C VAL A 271 -2.29 6.50 5.05
N SER A 272 -3.41 7.22 4.95
CA SER A 272 -4.62 6.93 5.70
C SER A 272 -5.09 5.49 5.43
N PRO A 273 -5.30 4.67 6.48
CA PRO A 273 -5.86 3.33 6.31
C PRO A 273 -7.26 3.34 5.68
N ASP A 274 -8.06 4.38 5.93
CA ASP A 274 -9.39 4.51 5.36
C ASP A 274 -9.33 4.87 3.87
N PHE A 275 -8.39 5.74 3.48
CA PHE A 275 -8.09 6.00 2.08
C PHE A 275 -7.70 4.71 1.34
N LEU A 276 -6.75 3.94 1.89
CA LEU A 276 -6.32 2.66 1.31
C LEU A 276 -7.47 1.66 1.20
N ARG A 277 -8.33 1.56 2.22
CA ARG A 277 -9.49 0.66 2.20
C ARG A 277 -10.46 1.08 1.09
N ALA A 278 -10.74 2.37 0.98
CA ALA A 278 -11.68 2.91 -0.01
C ALA A 278 -11.19 2.68 -1.45
N ILE A 279 -9.95 3.05 -1.79
CA ILE A 279 -9.44 2.87 -3.15
C ILE A 279 -9.32 1.38 -3.54
N ASN A 280 -8.99 0.51 -2.58
CA ASN A 280 -8.91 -0.94 -2.85
C ASN A 280 -10.30 -1.57 -3.02
N GLN A 281 -11.31 -1.10 -2.28
CA GLN A 281 -12.69 -1.52 -2.50
C GLN A 281 -13.18 -1.11 -3.89
N LEU A 282 -12.84 0.10 -4.34
CA LEU A 282 -13.18 0.58 -5.67
C LEU A 282 -12.42 -0.16 -6.78
N ALA A 283 -11.15 -0.52 -6.54
CA ALA A 283 -10.37 -1.34 -7.46
C ALA A 283 -10.96 -2.75 -7.61
N GLU A 284 -11.35 -3.40 -6.50
CA GLU A 284 -12.06 -4.70 -6.52
C GLU A 284 -13.35 -4.61 -7.32
N LEU A 285 -14.12 -3.53 -7.13
CA LEU A 285 -15.33 -3.29 -7.91
C LEU A 285 -15.04 -3.10 -9.40
N SER A 286 -13.97 -2.37 -9.74
CA SER A 286 -13.56 -2.15 -11.13
C SER A 286 -13.33 -3.45 -11.87
N ASP A 287 -12.61 -4.40 -11.26
CA ASP A 287 -12.29 -5.68 -11.89
C ASP A 287 -13.51 -6.56 -12.11
N ILE A 288 -14.55 -6.39 -11.31
CA ILE A 288 -15.79 -7.19 -11.43
C ILE A 288 -16.72 -6.55 -12.45
N VAL A 289 -16.99 -5.24 -12.32
CA VAL A 289 -18.07 -4.56 -13.05
C VAL A 289 -17.59 -3.92 -14.34
N PHE A 290 -16.33 -3.49 -14.40
CA PHE A 290 -15.77 -2.72 -15.51
C PHE A 290 -14.61 -3.46 -16.20
N ALA A 291 -14.60 -4.80 -16.12
CA ALA A 291 -13.56 -5.66 -16.69
C ALA A 291 -13.34 -5.42 -18.20
N GLN A 292 -14.40 -5.06 -18.93
CA GLN A 292 -14.39 -4.78 -20.37
C GLN A 292 -14.45 -3.27 -20.69
N GLY A 293 -14.25 -2.40 -19.69
CA GLY A 293 -14.28 -0.94 -19.81
C GLY A 293 -15.62 -0.34 -19.40
N ASP A 294 -16.73 -0.77 -20.00
CA ASP A 294 -18.08 -0.35 -19.60
C ASP A 294 -18.66 -1.28 -18.53
N ALA A 295 -19.72 -0.82 -17.85
CA ALA A 295 -20.40 -1.63 -16.83
C ALA A 295 -21.00 -2.89 -17.49
N GLY A 296 -20.61 -4.07 -17.01
CA GLY A 296 -21.14 -5.33 -17.49
C GLY A 296 -20.70 -6.50 -16.60
N VAL A 297 -21.67 -7.25 -16.09
CA VAL A 297 -21.47 -8.49 -15.34
C VAL A 297 -22.34 -9.60 -15.90
N HIS A 298 -21.77 -10.80 -15.95
CA HIS A 298 -22.46 -12.03 -16.34
C HIS A 298 -22.57 -12.94 -15.12
N PHE A 299 -23.76 -13.46 -14.91
CA PHE A 299 -24.08 -14.33 -13.79
C PHE A 299 -25.22 -15.25 -14.15
N GLU A 300 -25.45 -16.27 -13.34
CA GLU A 300 -26.55 -17.20 -13.54
C GLU A 300 -27.41 -17.29 -12.30
N LEU A 301 -28.72 -17.44 -12.51
CA LEU A 301 -29.70 -17.65 -11.47
C LEU A 301 -30.37 -19.01 -11.65
N MET A 302 -30.63 -19.65 -10.52
CA MET A 302 -31.44 -20.87 -10.43
C MET A 302 -32.50 -20.64 -9.35
N ALA A 303 -33.77 -20.58 -9.75
CA ALA A 303 -34.87 -20.58 -8.79
C ALA A 303 -34.97 -21.94 -8.10
N ARG A 304 -35.26 -21.93 -6.80
CA ARG A 304 -35.40 -23.14 -5.98
C ARG A 304 -36.83 -23.27 -5.45
N PRO A 305 -37.34 -24.51 -5.31
CA PRO A 305 -38.67 -24.74 -4.79
C PRO A 305 -38.77 -24.22 -3.35
N SER A 306 -39.92 -23.66 -3.04
CA SER A 306 -40.26 -23.18 -1.70
C SER A 306 -41.67 -23.63 -1.36
N ARG A 307 -41.88 -23.95 -0.08
CA ARG A 307 -43.17 -24.41 0.42
C ARG A 307 -44.25 -23.37 0.05
N ASP A 308 -45.40 -23.86 -0.41
CA ASP A 308 -46.59 -23.06 -0.71
C ASP A 308 -46.43 -22.00 -1.83
N VAL A 309 -45.31 -22.03 -2.58
CA VAL A 309 -45.06 -21.19 -3.76
C VAL A 309 -45.25 -22.02 -5.04
N ALA A 310 -46.24 -21.65 -5.86
CA ALA A 310 -46.60 -22.35 -7.09
C ALA A 310 -45.86 -21.82 -8.33
N ARG A 311 -45.47 -20.54 -8.37
CA ARG A 311 -44.74 -19.94 -9.49
C ARG A 311 -43.93 -18.72 -9.05
N ILE A 312 -42.76 -18.52 -9.64
CA ILE A 312 -41.89 -17.35 -9.49
C ILE A 312 -41.55 -16.84 -10.89
N GLN A 313 -41.73 -15.55 -11.12
CA GLN A 313 -41.40 -14.88 -12.37
C GLN A 313 -40.48 -13.71 -12.08
N LEU A 314 -39.26 -13.78 -12.60
CA LEU A 314 -38.28 -12.70 -12.59
C LEU A 314 -38.11 -12.20 -14.03
N SER A 315 -38.18 -10.89 -14.23
CA SER A 315 -37.73 -10.25 -15.46
C SER A 315 -36.67 -9.22 -15.11
N LEU A 316 -35.49 -9.33 -15.70
CA LEU A 316 -34.37 -8.41 -15.55
C LEU A 316 -33.95 -7.91 -16.92
N ASP A 317 -34.14 -6.62 -17.19
CA ASP A 317 -33.77 -6.01 -18.48
C ASP A 317 -34.31 -6.84 -19.67
N GLU A 318 -35.59 -7.22 -19.57
CA GLU A 318 -36.33 -8.09 -20.51
C GLU A 318 -35.90 -9.58 -20.57
N GLN A 319 -34.82 -9.98 -19.89
CA GLN A 319 -34.44 -11.38 -19.70
C GLN A 319 -35.37 -12.02 -18.65
N LYS A 320 -35.99 -13.15 -18.97
CA LYS A 320 -37.06 -13.75 -18.15
C LYS A 320 -36.64 -15.09 -17.56
N LEU A 321 -36.87 -15.26 -16.27
CA LEU A 321 -36.90 -16.55 -15.58
C LEU A 321 -38.31 -16.81 -15.07
N ASP A 322 -38.87 -17.95 -15.50
CA ASP A 322 -40.21 -18.39 -15.13
C ASP A 322 -40.16 -19.81 -14.58
N TYR A 323 -40.36 -19.91 -13.27
CA TYR A 323 -40.23 -21.14 -12.52
C TYR A 323 -41.56 -21.52 -11.87
N PHE A 324 -42.08 -22.70 -12.16
CA PHE A 324 -43.36 -23.24 -11.68
C PHE A 324 -43.17 -24.66 -11.11
N ASN A 325 -42.05 -24.88 -10.40
CA ASN A 325 -41.66 -26.16 -9.80
C ASN A 325 -41.33 -27.27 -10.82
N GLN A 326 -40.93 -26.90 -12.04
CA GLN A 326 -40.24 -27.83 -12.94
C GLN A 326 -38.82 -28.14 -12.45
N MET A 327 -38.13 -29.06 -13.13
CA MET A 327 -36.73 -29.39 -12.85
C MET A 327 -35.85 -28.12 -12.85
N GLU A 328 -35.05 -27.92 -11.80
CA GLU A 328 -34.25 -26.70 -11.67
C GLU A 328 -33.14 -26.66 -12.71
N SER A 329 -32.95 -25.49 -13.33
CA SER A 329 -31.87 -25.23 -14.28
C SER A 329 -31.26 -23.87 -14.03
N TRP A 330 -29.97 -23.74 -14.39
CA TRP A 330 -29.29 -22.46 -14.43
C TRP A 330 -29.76 -21.67 -15.65
N GLN A 331 -29.99 -20.38 -15.44
CA GLN A 331 -30.27 -19.43 -16.52
C GLN A 331 -29.28 -18.29 -16.44
N SER A 332 -28.63 -17.99 -17.55
CA SER A 332 -27.63 -16.93 -17.64
C SER A 332 -28.30 -15.57 -17.83
N PHE A 333 -27.72 -14.55 -17.19
CA PHE A 333 -28.15 -13.17 -17.20
C PHE A 333 -26.95 -12.25 -17.40
N SER A 334 -27.19 -11.16 -18.12
CA SER A 334 -26.27 -10.03 -18.24
C SER A 334 -26.87 -8.80 -17.56
N TRP A 335 -26.05 -8.06 -16.81
CA TRP A 335 -26.44 -6.78 -16.23
C TRP A 335 -25.32 -5.73 -16.42
N PRO A 336 -25.64 -4.48 -16.81
CA PRO A 336 -26.90 -4.05 -17.40
C PRO A 336 -27.20 -4.80 -18.70
N GLY A 337 -28.46 -5.12 -18.96
CA GLY A 337 -28.89 -5.75 -20.21
C GLY A 337 -29.00 -4.75 -21.37
N ASN A 338 -28.98 -5.27 -22.60
CA ASN A 338 -29.22 -4.46 -23.80
C ASN A 338 -30.73 -4.26 -24.02
N THR A 339 -31.31 -3.24 -23.40
CA THR A 339 -32.74 -2.96 -23.46
C THR A 339 -33.04 -1.46 -23.43
N TRP A 340 -34.22 -1.08 -23.94
CA TRP A 340 -34.77 0.28 -23.82
C TRP A 340 -35.52 0.51 -22.51
N TYR A 341 -35.92 -0.57 -21.82
CA TYR A 341 -36.70 -0.53 -20.58
C TYR A 341 -35.94 -1.25 -19.46
N PRO A 342 -34.79 -0.70 -19.01
CA PRO A 342 -34.01 -1.34 -17.97
C PRO A 342 -34.78 -1.35 -16.65
N GLY A 343 -34.61 -2.41 -15.89
CA GLY A 343 -35.30 -2.61 -14.62
C GLY A 343 -35.48 -4.07 -14.27
N VAL A 344 -36.08 -4.30 -13.10
CA VAL A 344 -36.40 -5.63 -12.61
C VAL A 344 -37.84 -5.71 -12.13
N ASN A 345 -38.48 -6.83 -12.44
CA ASN A 345 -39.77 -7.21 -11.90
C ASN A 345 -39.66 -8.61 -11.30
N LEU A 346 -39.99 -8.74 -10.01
CA LEU A 346 -40.12 -10.04 -9.34
C LEU A 346 -41.58 -10.21 -8.93
N SER A 347 -42.20 -11.27 -9.43
CA SER A 347 -43.58 -11.67 -9.14
C SER A 347 -43.63 -13.12 -8.71
N TRP A 348 -44.65 -13.48 -7.94
CA TRP A 348 -44.80 -14.82 -7.41
C TRP A 348 -46.26 -15.19 -7.27
N ARG A 349 -46.56 -16.48 -7.15
CA ARG A 349 -47.90 -17.00 -6.92
C ARG A 349 -47.85 -18.11 -5.88
N SER A 350 -48.67 -18.02 -4.85
CA SER A 350 -48.86 -19.11 -3.90
C SER A 350 -49.75 -20.21 -4.48
N VAL A 351 -49.87 -21.33 -3.77
CA VAL A 351 -50.86 -22.37 -4.11
C VAL A 351 -52.32 -21.89 -3.99
N ASN A 352 -52.57 -20.82 -3.23
CA ASN A 352 -53.91 -20.31 -2.91
C ASN A 352 -54.23 -18.93 -3.49
N SER A 353 -53.31 -18.32 -4.27
CA SER A 353 -53.44 -16.94 -4.76
C SER A 353 -53.29 -16.82 -6.28
N GLY A 354 -53.66 -15.66 -6.82
CA GLY A 354 -53.21 -15.22 -8.14
C GLY A 354 -51.72 -14.82 -8.15
N MET A 355 -51.21 -14.41 -9.32
CA MET A 355 -49.88 -13.78 -9.43
C MET A 355 -49.88 -12.44 -8.67
N GLN A 356 -48.88 -12.26 -7.81
CA GLN A 356 -48.64 -11.07 -7.01
C GLN A 356 -47.28 -10.47 -7.38
N LEU A 357 -47.21 -9.14 -7.40
CA LEU A 357 -45.94 -8.43 -7.58
C LEU A 357 -45.22 -8.32 -6.23
N TYR A 358 -43.98 -8.80 -6.16
CA TYR A 358 -43.11 -8.59 -4.99
C TYR A 358 -42.40 -7.23 -5.08
N ALA A 359 -41.75 -6.95 -6.20
CA ALA A 359 -41.05 -5.70 -6.44
C ALA A 359 -40.99 -5.37 -7.94
N SER A 360 -41.09 -4.08 -8.24
CA SER A 360 -40.82 -3.51 -9.57
C SER A 360 -39.92 -2.29 -9.37
N ASN A 361 -38.66 -2.38 -9.82
CA ASN A 361 -37.72 -1.27 -9.77
C ASN A 361 -37.27 -0.97 -11.20
N GLN A 362 -37.54 0.25 -11.66
CA GLN A 362 -37.13 0.73 -12.98
C GLN A 362 -35.68 1.22 -12.96
N GLY A 363 -35.05 1.29 -14.13
CA GLY A 363 -33.70 1.80 -14.33
C GLY A 363 -32.60 0.73 -14.19
N ASN A 364 -31.39 1.09 -14.63
CA ASN A 364 -30.24 0.18 -14.61
C ASN A 364 -29.91 -0.34 -13.21
N TRP A 365 -30.23 0.41 -12.15
CA TRP A 365 -29.98 -0.05 -10.78
C TRP A 365 -31.13 -0.86 -10.18
N GLY A 366 -32.20 -1.11 -10.94
CA GLY A 366 -33.38 -1.81 -10.46
C GLY A 366 -33.06 -3.18 -9.86
N PHE A 367 -32.15 -3.93 -10.50
CA PHE A 367 -31.70 -5.23 -10.01
C PHE A 367 -30.93 -5.13 -8.69
N ILE A 368 -30.02 -4.17 -8.58
CA ILE A 368 -29.24 -3.96 -7.35
C ILE A 368 -30.16 -3.57 -6.19
N ARG A 369 -31.21 -2.77 -6.45
CA ARG A 369 -32.28 -2.46 -5.47
C ARG A 369 -33.10 -3.68 -5.05
N LEU A 370 -33.26 -4.68 -5.93
CA LEU A 370 -33.89 -5.94 -5.57
C LEU A 370 -32.95 -6.79 -4.71
N LEU A 371 -31.67 -6.87 -5.07
CA LEU A 371 -30.64 -7.58 -4.30
C LEU A 371 -30.45 -7.00 -2.88
N ASP A 372 -30.56 -5.67 -2.73
CA ASP A 372 -30.50 -4.97 -1.44
C ASP A 372 -31.59 -5.45 -0.45
N LYS A 373 -32.74 -5.92 -0.98
CA LYS A 373 -33.84 -6.48 -0.17
C LYS A 373 -33.71 -7.99 0.10
N ALA A 374 -32.68 -8.64 -0.43
CA ALA A 374 -32.50 -10.07 -0.29
C ALA A 374 -31.76 -10.41 1.01
N LEU A 375 -32.15 -11.50 1.66
CA LEU A 375 -31.24 -12.19 2.57
C LEU A 375 -30.21 -12.96 1.73
N ILE A 376 -28.95 -12.52 1.82
CA ILE A 376 -27.83 -13.06 1.04
C ILE A 376 -27.04 -14.00 1.94
N THR A 377 -26.85 -15.26 1.53
CA THR A 377 -26.11 -16.26 2.30
C THR A 377 -25.15 -17.03 1.39
N PRO A 378 -23.82 -16.98 1.62
CA PRO A 378 -22.87 -17.80 0.90
C PRO A 378 -23.19 -19.29 1.10
N LEU A 379 -23.25 -20.06 0.02
CA LEU A 379 -23.40 -21.52 0.09
C LEU A 379 -22.04 -22.21 0.01
N ASP A 380 -21.18 -21.70 -0.88
CA ASP A 380 -19.78 -22.13 -1.04
C ASP A 380 -18.98 -21.01 -1.71
N ALA A 381 -17.76 -21.31 -2.16
CA ALA A 381 -16.85 -20.35 -2.79
C ALA A 381 -17.37 -19.72 -4.10
N SER A 382 -18.39 -20.32 -4.75
CA SER A 382 -18.88 -19.94 -6.08
C SER A 382 -20.38 -19.64 -6.12
N ARG A 383 -21.14 -20.11 -5.13
CA ARG A 383 -22.60 -20.01 -5.09
C ARG A 383 -23.08 -19.25 -3.86
N THR A 384 -24.05 -18.38 -4.10
CA THR A 384 -24.72 -17.58 -3.07
C THR A 384 -26.22 -17.80 -3.14
N GLN A 385 -26.87 -18.02 -2.00
CA GLN A 385 -28.31 -18.06 -1.90
C GLN A 385 -28.87 -16.65 -1.71
N LEU A 386 -29.94 -16.34 -2.45
CA LEU A 386 -30.73 -15.13 -2.34
C LEU A 386 -32.13 -15.53 -1.89
N VAL A 387 -32.65 -14.86 -0.85
CA VAL A 387 -34.00 -15.12 -0.34
C VAL A 387 -34.76 -13.81 -0.17
N TRP A 388 -35.93 -13.72 -0.79
CA TRP A 388 -36.89 -12.65 -0.56
C TRP A 388 -38.11 -13.20 0.18
N SER A 389 -38.46 -12.61 1.33
CA SER A 389 -39.64 -13.05 2.10
C SER A 389 -40.88 -12.32 1.58
N THR A 390 -41.86 -13.05 1.07
CA THR A 390 -43.11 -12.44 0.58
C THR A 390 -43.96 -11.91 1.74
N PRO A 391 -44.96 -11.04 1.47
CA PRO A 391 -45.89 -10.57 2.49
C PRO A 391 -46.60 -11.71 3.24
N ASP A 392 -46.81 -12.85 2.58
CA ASP A 392 -47.46 -14.04 3.14
C ASP A 392 -46.47 -14.94 3.93
N GLY A 393 -45.24 -14.49 4.11
CA GLY A 393 -44.18 -15.21 4.85
C GLY A 393 -43.47 -16.31 4.07
N ASN A 394 -43.82 -16.52 2.79
CA ASN A 394 -43.21 -17.55 1.96
C ASN A 394 -41.86 -17.06 1.40
N PRO A 395 -40.78 -17.86 1.43
CA PRO A 395 -39.51 -17.45 0.86
C PRO A 395 -39.48 -17.65 -0.66
N LEU A 396 -39.04 -16.66 -1.42
CA LEU A 396 -38.65 -16.80 -2.83
C LEU A 396 -37.14 -17.06 -2.87
N LYS A 397 -36.75 -18.30 -3.15
CA LYS A 397 -35.36 -18.74 -3.09
C LYS A 397 -34.72 -18.82 -4.46
N PHE A 398 -33.53 -18.24 -4.57
CA PHE A 398 -32.66 -18.36 -5.73
C PHE A 398 -31.26 -18.74 -5.29
N VAL A 399 -30.53 -19.42 -6.16
CA VAL A 399 -29.08 -19.55 -6.07
C VAL A 399 -28.47 -18.77 -7.23
N MET A 400 -27.45 -17.97 -6.92
CA MET A 400 -26.68 -17.20 -7.87
C MET A 400 -25.25 -17.74 -7.94
N ARG A 401 -24.69 -17.80 -9.14
CA ARG A 401 -23.24 -17.91 -9.37
C ARG A 401 -22.81 -16.85 -10.36
N SER A 402 -21.63 -16.28 -10.19
CA SER A 402 -21.10 -15.21 -11.05
C SER A 402 -19.85 -15.69 -11.76
N GLU A 403 -19.58 -15.15 -12.95
CA GLU A 403 -18.33 -15.45 -13.68
C GLU A 403 -17.11 -14.84 -12.97
N LEU A 404 -17.27 -13.63 -12.41
CA LEU A 404 -16.21 -12.89 -11.73
C LEU A 404 -16.64 -12.47 -10.32
N GLY A 405 -15.85 -12.84 -9.32
CA GLY A 405 -16.03 -12.44 -7.92
C GLY A 405 -17.47 -12.62 -7.43
N ASN A 406 -18.00 -11.59 -6.77
CA ASN A 406 -19.39 -11.56 -6.29
C ASN A 406 -20.40 -11.06 -7.36
N GLY A 407 -19.95 -10.85 -8.61
CA GLY A 407 -20.74 -10.31 -9.71
C GLY A 407 -21.55 -9.08 -9.31
N PRO A 408 -22.88 -9.05 -9.56
CA PRO A 408 -23.72 -7.90 -9.26
C PRO A 408 -23.81 -7.59 -7.75
N LEU A 409 -23.55 -8.54 -6.86
CA LEU A 409 -23.55 -8.29 -5.41
C LEU A 409 -22.39 -7.39 -4.97
N ALA A 410 -21.31 -7.28 -5.77
CA ALA A 410 -20.19 -6.40 -5.45
C ALA A 410 -20.63 -4.92 -5.34
N LEU A 411 -21.67 -4.52 -6.07
CA LEU A 411 -22.20 -3.16 -6.06
C LEU A 411 -22.88 -2.79 -4.75
N LEU A 412 -23.34 -3.76 -3.96
CA LEU A 412 -23.90 -3.51 -2.64
C LEU A 412 -22.86 -2.93 -1.67
N LYS A 413 -21.55 -3.16 -1.92
CA LYS A 413 -20.48 -2.51 -1.14
C LYS A 413 -20.46 -0.99 -1.29
N LEU A 414 -21.11 -0.42 -2.31
CA LEU A 414 -21.22 1.03 -2.48
C LEU A 414 -22.27 1.69 -1.58
N HIS A 415 -23.08 0.91 -0.85
CA HIS A 415 -24.04 1.46 0.10
C HIS A 415 -23.33 2.23 1.21
N GLY A 416 -23.68 3.51 1.35
CA GLY A 416 -23.04 4.40 2.33
C GLY A 416 -21.57 4.69 2.06
N PHE A 417 -21.02 4.25 0.92
CA PHE A 417 -19.63 4.51 0.57
C PHE A 417 -19.40 6.01 0.40
N THR A 418 -18.36 6.51 1.06
CA THR A 418 -17.85 7.87 0.93
C THR A 418 -16.38 7.81 0.56
N LEU A 419 -15.98 8.61 -0.43
CA LEU A 419 -14.57 8.71 -0.80
C LEU A 419 -13.85 9.57 0.27
N PRO A 420 -12.77 9.08 0.90
CA PRO A 420 -12.06 9.85 1.92
C PRO A 420 -11.44 11.13 1.37
N ASP A 421 -11.50 12.21 2.16
CA ASP A 421 -11.03 13.54 1.75
C ASP A 421 -9.50 13.70 1.82
N ALA A 422 -8.79 12.80 2.53
CA ALA A 422 -7.36 12.90 2.73
C ALA A 422 -6.63 11.59 2.39
N ILE A 423 -5.51 11.72 1.67
CA ILE A 423 -4.58 10.62 1.35
C ILE A 423 -3.67 10.35 2.55
N PHE A 424 -3.12 11.40 3.13
CA PHE A 424 -2.27 11.34 4.32
C PHE A 424 -3.03 11.86 5.53
N ASN A 425 -2.85 11.23 6.68
CA ASN A 425 -3.40 11.76 7.93
C ASN A 425 -2.77 13.13 8.21
N VAL A 426 -3.61 14.15 8.39
CA VAL A 426 -3.16 15.44 8.92
C VAL A 426 -2.71 15.17 10.36
N ALA A 427 -1.53 15.67 10.74
CA ALA A 427 -1.07 15.52 12.11
C ALA A 427 -2.13 16.09 13.07
N PRO A 428 -2.46 15.43 14.19
CA PRO A 428 -3.34 16.02 15.19
C PRO A 428 -2.66 17.27 15.74
N GLY A 429 -3.12 18.44 15.29
CA GLY A 429 -2.48 19.72 15.63
C GLY A 429 -3.21 20.96 15.12
N ALA A 430 -4.49 20.86 14.76
CA ALA A 430 -5.29 22.03 14.37
C ALA A 430 -6.80 21.90 14.64
N GLU A 431 -7.21 21.05 15.60
CA GLU A 431 -8.58 21.05 16.14
C GLU A 431 -8.51 21.11 17.67
N GLU A 432 -8.03 22.23 18.18
CA GLU A 432 -8.37 22.74 19.51
C GLU A 432 -7.98 24.21 19.51
N LEU A 433 -8.93 25.08 19.16
CA LEU A 433 -9.07 26.49 19.57
C LEU A 433 -10.18 27.12 18.73
N GLN A 434 -11.43 26.77 19.05
CA GLN A 434 -12.55 27.72 19.06
C GLN A 434 -13.46 27.41 20.25
#